data_AF-A0A7S3N637-F1
#
_entry.id   AF-A0A7S3N637-F1
#
_cell.length_a   1.000
_cell.length_b   1.000
_cell.length_c   1.000
_cell.angle_alpha   90.00
_cell.angle_beta   90.00
_cell.angle_gamma   90.00
#
_symmetry.space_group_name_H-M   'P 1'
#
loop_
_entity.id
_entity.type
_entity.pdbx_description
1 polymer ?
#
loop_
_entity_poly.entity_id
_entity_poly.type
_entity_poly.pdbx_seq_one_letter_code
_entity_poly.pdbx_strand_id
1 'polypeptide(L)'
;ELMNGIPHNPLISSGALMSCSLFHNKLSLSKRYEKYSKQVQKMIGGRKVFFNNGMFLSELKRSDRDYCLLYMLQEAGTLPPGSDVEKILQMYIQTCSIEMRVQDYAVLTASLANGG
;
A
#
# COMPACT_ATOMS: atom_id res chain seq x y z
N GLU A 1 7.01 5.32 -16.35
CA GLU A 1 6.61 5.28 -14.92
C GLU A 1 5.74 6.49 -14.58
N LEU A 2 6.11 7.71 -15.02
CA LEU A 2 5.29 8.91 -14.85
C LEU A 2 4.86 9.49 -16.21
N MET A 3 3.64 10.02 -16.30
CA MET A 3 3.13 10.83 -17.41
C MET A 3 2.73 12.19 -16.83
N ASN A 4 3.39 13.27 -17.24
CA ASN A 4 3.18 14.62 -16.68
C ASN A 4 3.32 14.70 -15.15
N GLY A 5 4.28 13.96 -14.58
CA GLY A 5 4.56 13.97 -13.14
C GLY A 5 3.66 13.06 -12.29
N ILE A 6 2.58 12.50 -12.86
CA ILE A 6 1.69 11.54 -12.18
C ILE A 6 1.94 10.10 -12.64
N PRO A 7 1.73 9.09 -11.79
CA PRO A 7 1.78 7.68 -12.20
C PRO A 7 0.73 7.36 -13.28
N HIS A 8 1.06 6.46 -14.21
CA HIS A 8 0.15 6.09 -15.30
C HIS A 8 -1.16 5.44 -14.81
N ASN A 9 -1.11 4.62 -13.75
CA ASN A 9 -2.25 3.90 -13.19
C ASN A 9 -1.88 3.35 -11.79
N PRO A 10 -2.86 2.96 -10.94
CA PRO A 10 -2.57 2.45 -9.58
C PRO A 10 -1.98 1.04 -9.52
N LEU A 11 -1.90 0.30 -10.64
CA LEU A 11 -1.42 -1.08 -10.67
C LEU A 11 0.09 -1.21 -10.90
N ILE A 12 0.77 -0.11 -11.23
CA ILE A 12 2.24 -0.03 -11.28
C ILE A 12 2.80 0.48 -9.94
N SER A 13 4.08 0.21 -9.66
CA SER A 13 4.73 0.55 -8.38
C SER A 13 4.55 2.04 -8.00
N SER A 14 4.83 2.96 -8.93
CA SER A 14 4.64 4.40 -8.71
C SER A 14 3.20 4.78 -8.37
N GLY A 15 2.21 4.11 -8.96
CA GLY A 15 0.79 4.32 -8.68
C GLY A 15 0.34 3.72 -7.35
N ALA A 16 0.86 2.56 -6.98
CA ALA A 16 0.61 1.95 -5.68
C ALA A 16 1.21 2.79 -4.53
N LEU A 17 2.42 3.33 -4.72
CA LEU A 17 3.07 4.27 -3.81
C LEU A 17 2.25 5.56 -3.66
N MET A 18 1.79 6.14 -4.77
CA MET A 18 0.89 7.30 -4.75
C MET A 18 -0.43 6.98 -4.01
N SER A 19 -1.03 5.82 -4.26
CA SER A 19 -2.25 5.38 -3.56
C SER A 19 -2.02 5.26 -2.05
N CYS A 20 -0.86 4.72 -1.66
CA CYS A 20 -0.40 4.67 -0.28
C CYS A 20 -0.12 6.06 0.29
N SER A 21 0.23 7.07 -0.50
CA SER A 21 0.38 8.45 -0.02
C SER A 21 -0.97 9.12 0.31
N LEU A 22 -2.05 8.72 -0.36
CA LEU A 22 -3.38 9.30 -0.21
C LEU A 22 -4.17 8.66 0.94
N PHE A 23 -3.98 7.36 1.18
CA PHE A 23 -4.80 6.59 2.11
C PHE A 23 -4.70 7.08 3.57
N HIS A 24 -5.70 7.81 4.06
CA HIS A 24 -5.73 8.36 5.43
C HIS A 24 -4.42 9.09 5.85
N ASN A 25 -3.89 9.92 4.96
CA ASN A 25 -2.58 10.60 5.12
C ASN A 25 -2.42 11.50 6.37
N LYS A 26 -3.53 11.89 7.02
CA LYS A 26 -3.53 12.65 8.29
C LYS A 26 -3.33 11.76 9.53
N LEU A 27 -3.38 10.44 9.39
CA LEU A 27 -3.24 9.51 10.51
C LEU A 27 -1.79 9.02 10.65
N SER A 28 -1.43 8.56 11.85
CA SER A 28 -0.16 7.87 12.06
C SER A 28 -0.11 6.56 11.26
N LEU A 29 1.09 6.15 10.87
CA LEU A 29 1.31 4.92 10.09
C LEU A 29 0.59 3.70 10.68
N SER A 30 0.72 3.49 12.01
CA SER A 30 0.05 2.39 12.71
C SER A 30 -1.47 2.41 12.56
N LYS A 31 -2.11 3.59 12.69
CA LYS A 31 -3.58 3.73 12.51
C LYS A 31 -4.01 3.52 11.06
N ARG A 32 -3.16 3.90 10.09
CA ARG A 32 -3.40 3.65 8.66
C ARG A 32 -3.38 2.15 8.38
N TYR A 33 -2.32 1.47 8.82
CA TYR A 33 -2.22 0.02 8.68
C TYR A 33 -3.38 -0.72 9.36
N GLU A 34 -3.75 -0.32 10.58
CA GLU A 34 -4.90 -0.91 11.29
C GLU A 34 -6.20 -0.77 10.49
N LYS A 35 -6.47 0.40 9.91
CA LYS A 35 -7.64 0.62 9.05
C LYS A 35 -7.61 -0.22 7.78
N TYR A 36 -6.44 -0.31 7.14
CA TYR A 36 -6.25 -1.13 5.95
C TYR A 36 -6.48 -2.62 6.25
N SER A 37 -5.82 -3.15 7.28
CA SER A 37 -5.98 -4.52 7.78
C SER A 37 -7.44 -4.84 8.13
N LYS A 38 -8.13 -3.94 8.83
CA LYS A 38 -9.56 -4.07 9.14
C LYS A 38 -10.43 -4.10 7.88
N GLN A 39 -10.10 -3.31 6.87
CA GLN A 39 -10.85 -3.32 5.61
C GLN A 39 -10.65 -4.64 4.85
N VAL A 40 -9.41 -5.13 4.75
CA VAL A 40 -9.10 -6.44 4.17
C VAL A 40 -9.83 -7.55 4.93
N GLN A 41 -9.82 -7.52 6.26
CA GLN A 41 -10.54 -8.46 7.12
C GLN A 41 -12.04 -8.49 6.82
N LYS A 42 -12.67 -7.33 6.64
CA LYS A 42 -14.09 -7.26 6.25
C LYS A 42 -14.34 -7.91 4.89
N MET A 43 -13.49 -7.64 3.91
CA MET A 43 -13.63 -8.18 2.55
C MET A 43 -13.48 -9.70 2.48
N ILE A 44 -12.89 -10.32 3.50
CA ILE A 44 -12.76 -11.78 3.62
C ILE A 44 -13.72 -12.40 4.63
N GLY A 45 -14.83 -11.73 4.93
CA GLY A 45 -15.87 -12.24 5.83
C GLY A 45 -15.42 -12.32 7.29
N GLY A 46 -14.58 -11.39 7.73
CA GLY A 46 -14.11 -11.29 9.12
C GLY A 46 -12.96 -12.21 9.49
N ARG A 47 -12.45 -13.03 8.55
CA ARG A 47 -11.33 -13.94 8.81
C ARG A 47 -10.05 -13.19 9.16
N LYS A 48 -9.17 -13.85 9.89
CA LYS A 48 -7.91 -13.25 10.36
C LYS A 48 -6.98 -12.96 9.18
N VAL A 49 -6.44 -11.73 9.17
CA VAL A 49 -5.37 -11.30 8.28
C VAL A 49 -4.04 -11.47 9.01
N PHE A 50 -3.05 -12.08 8.35
CA PHE A 50 -1.71 -12.29 8.90
C PHE A 50 -0.73 -11.26 8.36
N PHE A 51 0.42 -11.12 9.01
CA PHE A 51 1.47 -10.20 8.62
C PHE A 51 2.83 -10.89 8.67
N ASN A 52 3.55 -10.86 7.54
CA ASN A 52 4.88 -11.43 7.45
C ASN A 52 5.94 -10.37 7.77
N ASN A 53 6.37 -10.35 9.03
CA ASN A 53 7.41 -9.43 9.47
C ASN A 53 8.78 -9.71 8.81
N GLY A 54 9.07 -10.97 8.47
CA GLY A 54 10.33 -11.34 7.80
C GLY A 54 10.42 -10.76 6.39
N MET A 55 9.33 -10.87 5.63
CA MET A 55 9.17 -10.22 4.33
C MET A 55 9.28 -8.70 4.50
N PHE A 56 8.53 -8.10 5.42
CA PHE A 56 8.54 -6.64 5.63
C PHE A 56 9.97 -6.10 5.83
N LEU A 57 10.73 -6.71 6.74
CA LEU A 57 12.10 -6.29 7.04
C LEU A 57 13.06 -6.57 5.87
N SER A 58 12.82 -7.63 5.10
CA SER A 58 13.61 -7.98 3.91
C SER A 58 13.40 -6.97 2.79
N GLU A 59 12.13 -6.64 2.48
CA GLU A 59 11.77 -5.69 1.43
C GLU A 59 12.19 -4.27 1.81
N LEU A 60 12.05 -3.88 3.08
CA LEU A 60 12.49 -2.57 3.55
C LEU A 60 14.00 -2.35 3.28
N LYS A 61 14.82 -3.39 3.45
CA LYS A 61 16.27 -3.32 3.16
C LYS A 61 16.62 -3.27 1.67
N ARG A 62 15.71 -3.64 0.77
CA ARG A 62 15.94 -3.76 -0.68
C ARG A 62 15.14 -2.76 -1.51
N SER A 63 14.64 -1.71 -0.87
CA SER A 63 13.63 -0.80 -1.41
C SER A 63 14.20 0.40 -2.19
N ASP A 64 15.46 0.34 -2.66
CA ASP A 64 16.14 1.46 -3.33
C ASP A 64 15.38 1.99 -4.54
N ARG A 65 14.78 1.10 -5.34
CA ARG A 65 13.96 1.48 -6.50
C ARG A 65 12.70 2.24 -6.07
N ASP A 66 12.04 1.80 -5.01
CA ASP A 66 10.82 2.43 -4.54
C ASP A 66 11.11 3.79 -3.87
N TYR A 67 12.25 3.93 -3.19
CA TYR A 67 12.76 5.24 -2.74
C TYR A 67 12.97 6.19 -3.92
N CYS A 68 13.67 5.74 -4.97
CA CYS A 68 13.89 6.54 -6.17
C CYS A 68 12.57 7.04 -6.77
N LEU A 69 11.58 6.14 -6.92
CA LEU A 69 10.26 6.51 -7.42
C LEU A 69 9.54 7.53 -6.53
N LEU A 70 9.61 7.39 -5.21
CA LEU A 70 9.01 8.36 -4.28
C LEU A 70 9.66 9.73 -4.36
N TYR A 71 10.99 9.79 -4.46
CA TYR A 71 11.69 11.06 -4.64
C TYR A 71 11.35 11.71 -5.99
N MET A 72 11.20 10.93 -7.07
CA MET A 72 10.72 11.45 -8.35
C MET A 72 9.30 12.03 -8.26
N LEU A 73 8.40 11.37 -7.51
CA LEU A 73 7.05 11.87 -7.26
C LEU A 73 7.05 13.15 -6.40
N GLN A 74 7.96 13.22 -5.43
CA GLN A 74 8.15 14.40 -4.58
C GLN A 74 8.68 15.58 -5.39
N GLU A 75 9.69 15.37 -6.23
CA GLU A 75 10.25 16.38 -7.14
C GLU A 75 9.20 16.89 -8.12
N ALA A 76 8.36 16.00 -8.66
CA ALA A 76 7.24 16.36 -9.53
C ALA A 76 6.12 17.13 -8.80
N GLY A 77 6.18 17.27 -7.47
CA GLY A 77 5.19 18.00 -6.69
C GLY A 77 3.82 17.34 -6.60
N THR A 78 3.74 16.02 -6.85
CA THR A 78 2.45 15.31 -6.92
C THR A 78 2.05 14.63 -5.62
N LEU A 79 2.99 14.44 -4.70
CA LEU A 79 2.69 13.92 -3.37
C LEU A 79 1.85 14.94 -2.57
N PRO A 80 0.92 14.47 -1.71
CA PRO A 80 0.16 15.36 -0.82
C PRO A 80 1.06 16.26 0.04
N PRO A 81 0.65 17.50 0.36
CA PRO A 81 1.43 18.38 1.23
C PRO A 81 1.75 17.74 2.58
N GLY A 82 3.00 17.86 3.03
CA GLY A 82 3.46 17.25 4.28
C GLY A 82 3.68 15.73 4.20
N SER A 83 3.76 15.16 2.99
CA SER A 83 4.11 13.76 2.79
C SER A 83 5.52 13.44 3.28
N ASP A 84 5.65 12.27 3.91
CA ASP A 84 6.90 11.71 4.39
C ASP A 84 7.19 10.45 3.56
N VAL A 85 8.27 10.50 2.79
CA VAL A 85 8.71 9.44 1.87
C VAL A 85 8.86 8.11 2.61
N GLU A 86 9.50 8.12 3.77
CA GLU A 86 9.74 6.90 4.56
C GLU A 86 8.43 6.30 5.04
N LYS A 87 7.49 7.13 5.53
CA LYS A 87 6.18 6.64 5.96
C LYS A 87 5.33 6.08 4.81
N ILE A 88 5.42 6.67 3.62
CA ILE A 88 4.69 6.17 2.44
C ILE A 88 5.24 4.80 2.03
N LEU A 89 6.56 4.69 1.98
CA LEU A 89 7.22 3.44 1.64
C LEU A 89 6.92 2.33 2.66
N GLN A 90 7.03 2.63 3.96
CA GLN A 90 6.69 1.67 5.00
C GLN A 90 5.24 1.22 4.91
N MET A 91 4.29 2.13 4.62
CA MET A 91 2.89 1.77 4.41
C MET A 91 2.73 0.83 3.21
N TYR A 92 3.38 1.14 2.09
CA TYR A 92 3.35 0.32 0.88
C TYR A 92 3.87 -1.09 1.16
N ILE A 93 5.07 -1.22 1.74
CA ILE A 93 5.66 -2.52 2.06
C ILE A 93 4.76 -3.28 3.05
N GLN A 94 4.23 -2.61 4.08
CA GLN A 94 3.28 -3.22 5.02
C GLN A 94 2.06 -3.81 4.31
N THR A 95 1.53 -3.16 3.28
CA THR A 95 0.38 -3.67 2.53
C THR A 95 0.74 -4.92 1.71
N CYS A 96 1.97 -4.98 1.18
CA CYS A 96 2.49 -6.14 0.47
C CYS A 96 2.86 -7.30 1.40
N SER A 97 3.17 -7.03 2.67
CA SER A 97 3.53 -8.05 3.68
C SER A 97 2.33 -8.73 4.33
N ILE A 98 1.10 -8.45 3.88
CA ILE A 98 -0.08 -9.15 4.37
C ILE A 98 -0.10 -10.59 3.84
N GLU A 99 -0.43 -11.52 4.72
CA GLU A 99 -0.57 -12.93 4.42
C GLU A 99 -2.00 -13.42 4.61
N MET A 100 -2.44 -14.20 3.63
CA MET A 100 -3.78 -14.76 3.53
C MET A 100 -3.70 -16.13 2.85
N ARG A 101 -4.66 -17.01 3.13
CA ARG A 101 -4.74 -18.31 2.46
C ARG A 101 -5.48 -18.16 1.13
N VAL A 102 -5.34 -19.15 0.25
CA VAL A 102 -6.02 -19.18 -1.06
C VAL A 102 -7.53 -19.02 -0.91
N GLN A 103 -8.15 -19.65 0.11
CA GLN A 103 -9.59 -19.51 0.38
C GLN A 103 -9.99 -18.10 0.81
N ASP A 104 -9.06 -17.33 1.39
CA ASP A 104 -9.31 -15.95 1.81
C ASP A 104 -9.20 -15.01 0.60
N TYR A 105 -8.23 -15.23 -0.30
CA TYR A 105 -8.15 -14.53 -1.59
C TYR A 105 -9.37 -14.79 -2.49
N ALA A 106 -9.88 -16.03 -2.49
CA ALA A 106 -11.09 -16.36 -3.24
C ALA A 106 -12.30 -15.53 -2.76
N VAL A 107 -12.47 -15.37 -1.45
CA VAL A 107 -13.54 -14.52 -0.89
C VAL A 107 -13.28 -13.04 -1.16
N LEU A 108 -12.05 -12.56 -1.01
CA LEU A 108 -11.70 -11.18 -1.34
C LEU A 108 -12.07 -10.84 -2.79
N THR A 109 -11.75 -11.73 -3.72
CA THR A 109 -12.05 -11.56 -5.15
C THR A 109 -13.56 -11.70 -5.42
N ALA A 110 -14.25 -12.59 -4.72
CA ALA A 110 -15.71 -12.72 -4.79
C ALA A 110 -16.41 -11.44 -4.30
N SER A 111 -15.94 -10.80 -3.23
CA SER A 111 -16.46 -9.51 -2.75
C SER A 111 -16.33 -8.43 -3.83
N LEU A 112 -15.16 -8.34 -4.49
CA LEU A 112 -14.96 -7.43 -5.61
C LEU A 112 -15.88 -7.75 -6.80
N ALA A 113 -16.03 -9.03 -7.15
CA ALA A 113 -16.90 -9.49 -8.23
C ALA A 113 -18.39 -9.25 -7.95
N ASN A 114 -18.79 -9.18 -6.68
CA ASN A 114 -20.15 -8.93 -6.23
C ASN A 114 -20.47 -7.42 -6.06
N GLY A 115 -19.63 -6.53 -6.61
CA GLY A 115 -19.86 -5.08 -6.59
C GLY A 115 -19.39 -4.36 -5.32
N GLY A 116 -18.60 -5.03 -4.46
CA GLY A 116 -18.07 -4.47 -3.22
C GLY A 116 -18.71 -5.07 -1.97
#